data_AF-A0A2E1IZ36-F1
#
_entry.id   AF-A0A2E1IZ36-F1
#
_cell.length_a   1.000
_cell.length_b   1.000
_cell.length_c   1.000
_cell.angle_alpha   90.00
_cell.angle_beta   90.00
_cell.angle_gamma   90.00
#
_symmetry.space_group_name_H-M   'P 1'
#
loop_
_entity.id
_entity.type
_entity.pdbx_description
1 polymer ?
#
loop_
_entity_poly.entity_id
_entity_poly.type
_entity_poly.pdbx_seq_one_letter_code
_entity_poly.pdbx_strand_id
1 'polypeptide(L)'
;MKPEEVKHHVKIYKQVFAALLFLTIVTVGISYIDIGVGPGIALGLLVASVKGSLVACYFMHLIDEKKTIIWTLFATVISFLILIFIPLSTMFSNAGY
;
A
#
# COMPACT_ATOMS: atom_id res chain seq x y z
N MET A 1 -23.87 5.16 -23.80
CA MET A 1 -22.52 5.45 -23.27
C MET A 1 -21.58 5.71 -24.45
N LYS A 2 -20.82 6.81 -24.42
CA LYS A 2 -19.94 7.22 -25.53
C LYS A 2 -18.60 6.45 -25.44
N PRO A 3 -18.03 5.98 -26.55
CA PRO A 3 -16.78 5.20 -26.58
C PRO A 3 -15.51 5.99 -26.22
N GLU A 4 -15.63 7.32 -26.08
CA GLU A 4 -14.54 8.26 -25.80
C GLU A 4 -14.02 8.15 -24.34
N GLU A 5 -14.91 7.95 -23.36
CA GLU A 5 -14.55 8.03 -21.93
C GLU A 5 -13.80 6.79 -21.42
N VAL A 6 -14.11 5.61 -21.97
CA VAL A 6 -13.46 4.34 -21.59
C VAL A 6 -11.95 4.35 -21.88
N LYS A 7 -11.53 5.04 -22.96
CA LYS A 7 -10.10 5.10 -23.35
C LYS A 7 -9.25 5.86 -22.33
N HIS A 8 -9.83 6.84 -21.63
CA HIS A 8 -9.07 7.67 -20.70
C HIS A 8 -8.72 6.90 -19.41
N HIS A 9 -9.63 6.05 -18.93
CA HIS A 9 -9.47 5.27 -17.70
C HIS A 9 -8.41 4.17 -17.90
N VAL A 10 -8.39 3.55 -19.07
CA VAL A 10 -7.40 2.51 -19.43
C VAL A 10 -5.97 3.07 -19.51
N LYS A 11 -5.81 4.33 -19.93
CA LYS A 11 -4.48 4.96 -20.07
C LYS A 11 -3.84 5.24 -18.70
N ILE A 12 -4.64 5.72 -17.75
CA ILE A 12 -4.20 5.97 -16.36
C ILE A 12 -3.80 4.65 -15.68
N TYR A 13 -4.63 3.60 -15.82
CA TYR A 13 -4.32 2.27 -15.28
C TYR A 13 -2.98 1.72 -15.79
N LYS A 14 -2.70 1.87 -17.09
CA LYS A 14 -1.42 1.43 -17.68
C LYS A 14 -0.21 2.22 -17.17
N GLN A 15 -0.34 3.54 -16.99
CA GLN A 15 0.74 4.35 -16.41
C GLN A 15 1.04 3.96 -14.96
N VAL A 16 0.02 3.64 -14.17
CA VAL A 16 0.22 3.25 -12.77
C VAL A 16 0.78 1.85 -12.66
N PHE A 17 0.33 0.92 -13.51
CA PHE A 17 0.94 -0.40 -13.60
C PHE A 17 2.44 -0.30 -13.92
N ALA A 18 2.82 0.57 -14.85
CA ALA A 18 4.23 0.84 -15.14
C ALA A 18 4.97 1.46 -13.94
N ALA A 19 4.35 2.41 -13.23
CA ALA A 19 4.93 3.01 -12.02
C ALA A 19 5.14 1.99 -10.89
N LEU A 20 4.19 1.07 -10.68
CA LEU A 20 4.27 -0.02 -9.69
C LEU A 20 5.37 -1.02 -10.03
N LEU A 21 5.51 -1.35 -11.31
CA LEU A 21 6.56 -2.24 -11.81
C LEU A 21 7.94 -1.59 -11.61
N PHE A 22 8.06 -0.32 -11.96
CA PHE A 22 9.28 0.48 -11.72
C PHE A 22 9.63 0.53 -10.22
N LEU A 23 8.67 0.89 -9.36
CA LEU A 23 8.89 0.90 -7.90
C LEU A 23 9.33 -0.47 -7.38
N THR A 24 8.90 -1.56 -8.03
CA THR A 24 9.29 -2.94 -7.67
C THR A 24 10.72 -3.26 -8.01
N ILE A 25 11.16 -2.88 -9.20
CA ILE A 25 12.57 -2.99 -9.59
C ILE A 25 13.42 -2.17 -8.62
N VAL A 26 12.98 -0.96 -8.25
CA VAL A 26 13.68 -0.11 -7.28
C VAL A 26 13.76 -0.77 -5.90
N THR A 27 12.69 -1.40 -5.40
CA THR A 27 12.74 -2.06 -4.07
C THR A 27 13.68 -3.26 -4.06
N VAL A 28 13.64 -4.06 -5.13
CA VAL A 28 14.51 -5.22 -5.28
C VAL A 28 15.96 -4.75 -5.41
N GLY A 29 16.23 -3.68 -6.17
CA GLY A 29 17.55 -3.07 -6.28
C GLY A 29 18.08 -2.55 -4.94
N ILE A 30 17.25 -1.88 -4.14
CA ILE A 30 17.60 -1.47 -2.77
C ILE A 30 17.91 -2.68 -1.90
N SER A 31 17.18 -3.79 -2.05
CA SER A 31 17.45 -5.03 -1.30
C SER A 31 18.75 -5.73 -1.71
N TYR A 32 19.31 -5.44 -2.89
CA TYR A 32 20.61 -5.95 -3.32
C TYR A 32 21.78 -5.07 -2.85
N ILE A 33 21.52 -3.80 -2.52
CA ILE A 33 22.54 -2.93 -1.94
C ILE A 33 22.50 -3.14 -0.44
N ASP A 34 23.59 -3.64 0.13
CA ASP A 34 23.71 -3.90 1.56
C ASP A 34 23.96 -2.57 2.32
N ILE A 35 22.91 -1.74 2.45
CA ILE A 35 22.97 -0.43 3.15
C ILE A 35 22.90 -0.62 4.68
N GLY A 36 22.82 -1.87 5.16
CA GLY A 36 22.64 -2.22 6.55
C GLY A 36 21.17 -2.44 6.94
N VAL A 37 20.94 -3.35 7.89
CA VAL A 37 19.61 -3.89 8.23
C VAL A 37 18.61 -2.80 8.64
N GLY A 38 19.04 -1.81 9.42
CA GLY A 38 18.19 -0.70 9.89
C GLY A 38 17.65 0.19 8.77
N PRO A 39 18.51 0.88 8.01
CA PRO A 39 18.07 1.73 6.89
C PRO A 39 17.40 0.94 5.76
N GLY A 40 17.77 -0.32 5.54
CA GLY A 40 17.10 -1.22 4.59
C GLY A 40 15.63 -1.47 4.95
N ILE A 41 15.32 -1.73 6.22
CA ILE A 41 13.93 -1.91 6.69
C ILE A 41 13.13 -0.62 6.55
N ALA A 42 13.71 0.52 6.93
CA ALA A 42 13.03 1.82 6.82
C ALA A 42 12.69 2.18 5.37
N LEU A 43 13.64 2.00 4.44
CA LEU A 43 13.41 2.20 3.01
C LEU A 43 12.41 1.17 2.44
N GLY A 44 12.50 -0.09 2.85
CA GLY A 44 11.57 -1.15 2.44
C GLY A 44 10.13 -0.84 2.83
N LEU A 45 9.91 -0.39 4.07
CA LEU A 45 8.58 0.04 4.56
C LEU A 45 8.07 1.26 3.79
N LEU A 46 8.92 2.27 3.55
CA LEU A 46 8.54 3.46 2.77
C LEU A 46 8.08 3.07 1.36
N VAL A 47 8.88 2.27 0.66
CA VAL A 47 8.55 1.84 -0.71
C VAL A 47 7.31 0.95 -0.71
N ALA A 48 7.14 0.07 0.28
CA ALA A 48 5.95 -0.73 0.45
C ALA A 48 4.68 0.13 0.64
N SER A 49 4.74 1.17 1.50
CA SER A 49 3.63 2.10 1.70
C SER A 49 3.27 2.87 0.43
N VAL A 50 4.26 3.33 -0.34
CA VAL A 50 4.03 4.06 -1.60
C VAL A 50 3.39 3.14 -2.64
N LYS A 51 3.91 1.92 -2.83
CA LYS A 51 3.29 0.93 -3.73
C LYS A 51 1.87 0.59 -3.31
N GLY A 52 1.65 0.31 -2.01
CA GLY A 52 0.34 -0.03 -1.47
C GLY A 52 -0.68 1.10 -1.71
N SER A 53 -0.26 2.35 -1.53
CA SER A 53 -1.10 3.52 -1.79
C SER A 53 -1.43 3.69 -3.27
N LEU A 54 -0.46 3.45 -4.16
CA LEU A 54 -0.69 3.46 -5.62
C LEU A 54 -1.66 2.35 -6.05
N VAL A 55 -1.53 1.13 -5.52
CA VAL A 55 -2.48 0.05 -5.79
C VAL A 55 -3.88 0.42 -5.27
N ALA A 56 -4.00 0.93 -4.04
CA ALA A 56 -5.28 1.30 -3.45
C ALA A 56 -5.98 2.44 -4.19
N CYS A 57 -5.25 3.50 -4.57
CA CYS A 57 -5.82 4.66 -5.26
C CYS A 57 -6.23 4.33 -6.70
N TYR A 58 -5.45 3.53 -7.42
CA TYR A 58 -5.63 3.35 -8.87
C TYR A 58 -6.27 2.03 -9.26
N PHE A 59 -5.89 0.88 -8.66
CA PHE A 59 -6.46 -0.42 -9.01
C PHE A 59 -7.83 -0.68 -8.38
N MET A 60 -8.14 0.00 -7.28
CA MET A 60 -9.40 -0.14 -6.55
C MET A 60 -10.47 0.90 -6.93
N HIS A 61 -10.28 1.63 -8.04
CA HIS A 61 -11.26 2.61 -8.55
C HIS A 61 -11.62 3.71 -7.53
N LEU A 62 -10.65 4.12 -6.68
CA LEU A 62 -10.88 5.10 -5.62
C LEU A 62 -11.03 6.53 -6.16
N ILE A 63 -10.36 6.83 -7.27
CA ILE A 63 -10.34 8.17 -7.86
C ILE A 63 -11.60 8.50 -8.66
N ASP A 64 -12.40 7.48 -8.99
CA ASP A 64 -13.36 7.61 -10.08
C ASP A 64 -14.82 7.35 -9.67
N GLU A 65 -15.16 6.70 -8.54
CA GLU A 65 -16.59 6.78 -8.12
C GLU A 65 -17.05 6.44 -6.68
N LYS A 66 -16.40 5.63 -5.81
CA LYS A 66 -17.14 5.07 -4.64
C LYS A 66 -16.50 5.25 -3.26
N LYS A 67 -16.98 6.27 -2.52
CA LYS A 67 -16.82 6.48 -1.06
C LYS A 67 -16.95 5.20 -0.21
N THR A 68 -17.73 4.22 -0.67
CA THR A 68 -17.94 2.94 0.01
C THR A 68 -16.65 2.13 0.18
N ILE A 69 -15.76 2.11 -0.82
CA ILE A 69 -14.50 1.34 -0.74
C ILE A 69 -13.54 1.98 0.26
N ILE A 70 -13.45 3.32 0.31
CA ILE A 70 -12.68 4.04 1.33
C ILE A 70 -13.15 3.66 2.74
N TRP A 71 -14.47 3.57 2.93
CA TRP A 71 -15.05 3.24 4.22
C TRP A 71 -14.71 1.81 4.65
N THR A 72 -14.81 0.85 3.73
CA THR A 72 -14.38 -0.53 3.98
C THR A 72 -12.87 -0.62 4.23
N LEU A 73 -12.03 0.07 3.45
CA LEU A 73 -10.59 0.08 3.62
C LEU A 73 -10.21 0.66 5.01
N PHE A 74 -10.85 1.76 5.40
CA PHE A 74 -10.66 2.38 6.71
C PHE A 74 -11.10 1.43 7.85
N ALA A 75 -12.24 0.74 7.69
CA ALA A 75 -12.68 -0.29 8.63
C ALA A 75 -11.68 -1.47 8.72
N THR A 76 -11.11 -1.91 7.60
CA THR A 76 -10.07 -2.97 7.59
C THR A 76 -8.80 -2.50 8.28
N VAL A 77 -8.34 -1.27 8.04
CA VAL A 77 -7.15 -0.70 8.71
C VAL A 77 -7.36 -0.58 10.21
N ILE A 78 -8.52 -0.08 10.65
CA ILE A 78 -8.88 -0.02 12.07
C ILE A 78 -8.91 -1.41 12.69
N SER A 79 -9.57 -2.37 12.04
CA SER A 79 -9.63 -3.74 12.52
C SER A 79 -8.24 -4.38 12.62
N PHE A 80 -7.38 -4.13 11.64
CA PHE A 80 -6.00 -4.60 11.63
C PHE A 80 -5.16 -3.99 12.75
N LEU A 81 -5.31 -2.68 13.01
CA LEU A 81 -4.66 -2.01 14.12
C LEU A 81 -5.11 -2.57 15.47
N ILE A 82 -6.41 -2.80 15.66
CA ILE A 82 -6.96 -3.43 16.87
C ILE A 82 -6.35 -4.83 17.05
N LEU A 83 -6.28 -5.61 15.97
CA LEU A 83 -5.76 -6.98 16.01
C LEU A 83 -4.26 -7.05 16.26
N ILE A 84 -3.48 -5.99 15.99
CA ILE A 84 -2.07 -5.89 16.35
C ILE A 84 -1.90 -5.33 17.77
N PHE A 85 -2.60 -4.25 18.11
CA PHE A 85 -2.45 -3.56 19.40
C PHE A 85 -2.94 -4.38 20.58
N ILE A 86 -4.02 -5.17 20.43
CA ILE A 86 -4.53 -6.02 21.51
C ILE A 86 -3.50 -7.10 21.91
N PRO A 87 -3.01 -7.96 21.02
CA PRO A 87 -2.01 -8.95 21.40
C PRO A 87 -0.68 -8.30 21.74
N LEU A 88 -0.30 -7.18 21.11
CA LEU A 88 0.93 -6.48 21.49
C LEU A 88 0.87 -5.96 22.93
N SER A 89 -0.22 -5.29 23.31
CA SER A 89 -0.44 -4.83 24.70
C SER A 89 -0.57 -5.98 25.69
N THR A 90 -1.20 -7.07 25.28
CA THR A 90 -1.30 -8.29 26.08
C THR A 90 0.07 -8.94 26.26
N MET A 91 0.89 -9.04 25.22
CA MET A 91 2.26 -9.54 25.31
C MET A 91 3.14 -8.61 26.15
N PHE A 92 2.99 -7.29 26.02
CA PHE A 92 3.70 -6.31 26.85
C PHE A 92 3.32 -6.47 28.33
N SER A 93 2.04 -6.71 28.63
CA SER A 93 1.53 -6.96 29.97
C SER A 93 1.94 -8.34 30.52
N ASN A 94 2.05 -9.37 29.68
CA ASN A 94 2.52 -10.71 30.07
C ASN A 94 4.05 -10.81 30.14
N ALA A 95 4.79 -9.92 29.48
CA ALA A 95 6.25 -9.87 29.48
C ALA A 95 6.86 -9.22 30.73
N GLY A 96 6.04 -8.78 31.69
CA GLY A 96 6.50 -8.38 33.03
C GLY A 96 7.13 -6.98 33.09
N TYR A 97 6.34 -5.96 32.78
CA TYR A 97 6.48 -4.62 33.36
C TYR A 97 5.26 -4.32 34.24
#